data_AF-A0A2E0M8S4-F1
#
_entry.id   AF-A0A2E0M8S4-F1
#
_cell.length_a   1.000
_cell.length_b   1.000
_cell.length_c   1.000
_cell.angle_alpha   90.00
_cell.angle_beta   90.00
_cell.angle_gamma   90.00
#
_symmetry.space_group_name_H-M   'P 1'
#
loop_
_entity.id
_entity.type
_entity.pdbx_description
1 polymer ?
#
loop_
_entity_poly.entity_id
_entity_poly.type
_entity_poly.pdbx_seq_one_letter_code
_entity_poly.pdbx_strand_id
1 'polypeptide(L)'
;MESPSRVYVPSAIEADGTAIGMGCFSTEEIAWQVLKTFLGKSEQMNLIEASVVAWDVDVLGEDGMTVLSTLEGKICPVCQRRTFWVDLEHLSALCYGSSCSAWIEQSTVDPEIVDCGWPPLRFLKQVKDIEEAYNELRTIGSDVAASMEDTNDVITQQMFDSGLNEIQ
;
A
#
# COMPACT_ATOMS: atom_id res chain seq x y z
N MET A 1 34.36 -11.16 18.79
CA MET A 1 33.50 -12.01 17.95
C MET A 1 33.07 -11.16 16.78
N GLU A 2 33.22 -11.64 15.55
CA GLU A 2 32.56 -11.01 14.40
C GLU A 2 31.04 -11.17 14.60
N SER A 3 30.29 -10.14 14.24
CA SER A 3 28.83 -10.22 14.18
C SER A 3 28.44 -11.30 13.17
N PRO A 4 27.40 -12.12 13.45
CA PRO A 4 26.92 -13.09 12.49
C PRO A 4 26.57 -12.41 11.16
N SER A 5 26.78 -13.13 10.05
CA SER A 5 26.33 -12.64 8.74
C SER A 5 24.81 -12.59 8.74
N ARG A 6 24.23 -11.49 8.28
CA ARG A 6 22.78 -11.27 8.26
C ARG A 6 22.28 -11.22 6.83
N VAL A 7 21.15 -11.87 6.59
CA VAL A 7 20.43 -11.83 5.33
C VAL A 7 19.00 -11.35 5.52
N TYR A 8 18.41 -10.80 4.47
CA TYR A 8 17.09 -10.19 4.49
C TYR A 8 16.19 -10.91 3.47
N VAL A 9 15.06 -11.42 3.96
CA VAL A 9 14.18 -12.32 3.22
C VAL A 9 12.81 -11.67 3.10
N PRO A 10 12.51 -11.02 1.96
CA PRO A 10 11.17 -10.54 1.66
C PRO A 10 10.27 -11.71 1.21
N SER A 11 9.07 -11.76 1.77
CA SER A 11 8.07 -12.77 1.43
C SER A 11 6.65 -12.23 1.46
N ALA A 12 5.71 -12.96 0.85
CA ALA A 12 4.28 -12.69 0.92
C ALA A 12 3.50 -13.99 1.11
N ILE A 13 2.31 -13.90 1.70
CA ILE A 13 1.41 -15.02 1.95
C ILE A 13 0.14 -14.81 1.14
N GLU A 14 -0.25 -15.82 0.37
CA GLU A 14 -1.55 -15.88 -0.31
C GLU A 14 -2.67 -16.30 0.64
N ALA A 15 -3.92 -15.99 0.30
CA ALA A 15 -5.08 -16.29 1.13
C ALA A 15 -5.29 -17.79 1.41
N ASP A 16 -4.69 -18.67 0.60
CA ASP A 16 -4.69 -20.12 0.80
C ASP A 16 -3.57 -20.61 1.75
N GLY A 17 -2.75 -19.68 2.26
CA GLY A 17 -1.61 -19.95 3.14
C GLY A 17 -0.29 -20.21 2.40
N THR A 18 -0.28 -20.14 1.06
CA THR A 18 0.95 -20.35 0.27
C THR A 18 1.94 -19.21 0.50
N ALA A 19 3.17 -19.55 0.89
CA ALA A 19 4.25 -18.58 1.03
C ALA A 19 5.01 -18.38 -0.28
N ILE A 20 5.19 -17.11 -0.67
CA ILE A 20 5.95 -16.67 -1.82
C ILE A 20 7.23 -16.00 -1.31
N GLY A 21 8.36 -16.69 -1.45
CA GLY A 21 9.68 -16.12 -1.20
C GLY A 21 10.18 -15.32 -2.41
N MET A 22 10.67 -14.10 -2.18
CA MET A 22 11.15 -13.22 -3.26
C MET A 22 12.68 -13.17 -3.37
N GLY A 23 13.38 -13.90 -2.50
CA GLY A 23 14.84 -14.02 -2.50
C GLY A 23 15.44 -13.87 -1.11
N CYS A 24 16.77 -13.86 -1.06
CA CYS A 24 17.57 -13.69 0.13
C CYS A 24 18.69 -12.70 -0.21
N PHE A 25 18.74 -11.58 0.51
CA PHE A 25 19.57 -10.44 0.15
C PHE A 25 20.54 -10.08 1.27
N SER A 26 21.72 -9.56 0.92
CA SER A 26 22.73 -9.15 1.91
C SER A 26 22.46 -7.79 2.54
N THR A 27 21.50 -7.02 2.02
CA THR A 27 21.13 -5.71 2.56
C THR A 27 19.61 -5.57 2.66
N GLU A 28 19.16 -4.84 3.68
CA GLU A 28 17.75 -4.56 3.94
C GLU A 28 17.12 -3.73 2.82
N GLU A 29 17.87 -2.74 2.32
CA GLU A 29 17.43 -1.83 1.25
C GLU A 29 17.02 -2.60 -0.02
N ILE A 30 17.81 -3.59 -0.43
CA ILE A 30 17.50 -4.40 -1.63
C ILE A 30 16.27 -5.27 -1.37
N ALA A 31 16.17 -5.90 -0.20
CA ALA A 31 15.00 -6.70 0.17
C ALA A 31 13.72 -5.85 0.12
N TRP A 32 13.74 -4.64 0.66
CA TRP A 32 12.64 -3.70 0.58
C TRP A 32 12.30 -3.29 -0.84
N GLN A 33 13.30 -2.96 -1.67
CA GLN A 33 13.05 -2.58 -3.06
C GLN A 33 12.38 -3.72 -3.84
N VAL A 34 12.83 -4.96 -3.63
CA VAL A 34 12.24 -6.15 -4.25
C VAL A 34 10.80 -6.34 -3.78
N LEU A 35 10.55 -6.25 -2.47
CA LEU A 35 9.20 -6.35 -1.92
C LEU A 35 8.26 -5.29 -2.51
N LYS A 36 8.65 -4.01 -2.47
CA LYS A 36 7.85 -2.90 -3.02
C LYS A 36 7.53 -3.10 -4.51
N THR A 37 8.51 -3.57 -5.28
CA THR A 37 8.34 -3.87 -6.71
C THR A 37 7.35 -5.02 -6.93
N PHE A 38 7.43 -6.06 -6.09
CA PHE A 38 6.50 -7.19 -6.15
C PHE A 38 5.07 -6.76 -5.76
N LEU A 39 4.91 -5.99 -4.68
CA LEU A 39 3.62 -5.50 -4.21
C LEU A 39 2.91 -4.59 -5.23
N GLY A 40 3.64 -3.94 -6.13
CA GLY A 40 3.06 -3.23 -7.28
C GLY A 40 2.21 -4.11 -8.21
N LYS A 41 2.35 -5.43 -8.13
CA LYS A 41 1.56 -6.43 -8.88
C LYS A 41 0.49 -7.12 -8.01
N SER A 42 0.34 -6.71 -6.76
CA SER A 42 -0.57 -7.34 -5.79
C SER A 42 -2.03 -7.37 -6.26
N GLU A 43 -2.45 -6.43 -7.12
CA GLU A 43 -3.81 -6.40 -7.70
C GLU A 43 -4.14 -7.64 -8.55
N GLN A 44 -3.14 -8.39 -9.01
CA GLN A 44 -3.31 -9.62 -9.81
C GLN A 44 -3.19 -10.90 -8.97
N MET A 45 -3.01 -10.76 -7.66
CA MET A 45 -2.72 -11.85 -6.73
C MET A 45 -3.69 -11.80 -5.55
N ASN A 46 -3.85 -12.91 -4.82
CA ASN A 46 -4.72 -12.95 -3.65
C ASN A 46 -3.90 -12.93 -2.35
N LEU A 47 -3.06 -11.91 -2.21
CA LEU A 47 -2.13 -11.78 -1.09
C LEU A 47 -2.84 -11.19 0.14
N ILE A 48 -2.53 -11.73 1.31
CA ILE A 48 -3.11 -11.31 2.60
C ILE A 48 -2.06 -10.68 3.53
N GLU A 49 -0.80 -11.08 3.41
CA GLU A 49 0.30 -10.63 4.25
C GLU A 49 1.59 -10.53 3.42
N ALA A 50 2.48 -9.61 3.78
CA ALA A 50 3.83 -9.55 3.28
C ALA A 50 4.79 -9.13 4.39
N SER A 51 6.05 -9.55 4.32
CA SER A 51 7.01 -9.28 5.38
C SER A 51 8.43 -9.12 4.83
N VAL A 52 9.27 -8.45 5.60
CA VAL A 52 10.73 -8.54 5.48
C VAL A 52 11.26 -9.09 6.80
N VAL A 53 12.01 -10.19 6.73
CA VAL A 53 12.58 -10.84 7.90
C VAL A 53 14.11 -10.90 7.76
N ALA A 54 14.83 -10.49 8.81
CA ALA A 54 16.27 -10.66 8.91
C ALA A 54 16.59 -12.01 9.54
N TRP A 55 17.46 -12.79 8.90
CA TRP A 55 17.97 -14.06 9.41
C TRP A 55 19.47 -13.94 9.68
N ASP A 56 19.89 -14.33 10.88
CA ASP A 56 21.30 -14.43 11.23
C ASP A 56 21.83 -15.82 10.87
N VAL A 57 22.82 -15.85 9.99
CA VAL A 57 23.44 -17.08 9.48
C VAL A 57 24.20 -17.77 10.60
N ASP A 58 24.04 -19.10 10.67
CA ASP A 58 24.62 -19.99 11.69
C ASP A 58 24.16 -19.73 13.13
N VAL A 59 23.05 -19.00 13.31
CA VAL A 59 22.38 -18.83 14.61
C VAL A 59 21.19 -19.79 14.70
N LEU A 60 21.07 -20.51 15.82
CA LEU A 60 20.01 -21.48 16.07
C LEU A 60 19.02 -20.94 17.10
N GLY A 61 17.73 -21.23 16.90
CA GLY A 61 16.66 -20.86 17.82
C GLY A 61 16.00 -19.52 17.49
N GLU A 62 15.22 -19.00 18.42
CA GLU A 62 14.42 -17.78 18.25
C GLU A 62 15.28 -16.53 18.01
N ASP A 63 16.53 -16.54 18.48
CA ASP A 63 17.49 -15.43 18.27
C ASP A 63 18.00 -15.33 16.82
N GLY A 64 17.78 -16.36 15.98
CA GLY A 64 18.27 -16.38 14.59
C GLY A 64 17.38 -15.62 13.61
N MET A 65 16.22 -15.14 14.04
CA MET A 65 15.24 -14.50 13.18
C MET A 65 14.69 -13.23 13.82
N THR A 66 14.68 -12.13 13.06
CA THR A 66 14.04 -10.88 13.45
C THR A 66 13.07 -10.45 12.35
N VAL A 67 11.78 -10.35 12.67
CA VAL A 67 10.79 -9.74 11.77
C VAL A 67 11.04 -8.24 11.78
N LEU A 68 11.26 -7.63 10.61
CA LEU A 68 11.56 -6.20 10.48
C LEU A 68 10.34 -5.37 10.11
N SER A 69 9.37 -5.99 9.45
CA SER A 69 8.07 -5.39 9.15
C SER A 69 7.11 -6.48 8.69
N THR A 70 5.83 -6.28 9.01
CA THR A 70 4.71 -7.05 8.49
C THR A 70 3.69 -6.08 7.91
N LEU A 71 3.29 -6.35 6.68
CA LEU A 71 2.32 -5.60 5.91
C LEU A 71 1.04 -6.42 5.74
N GLU A 72 -0.11 -5.81 6.02
CA GLU A 72 -1.41 -6.45 5.80
C GLU A 72 -2.10 -5.96 4.52
N GLY A 73 -2.68 -6.91 3.79
CA GLY A 73 -3.55 -6.63 2.64
C GLY A 73 -4.92 -6.13 3.08
N LYS A 74 -5.19 -4.82 2.98
CA LYS A 74 -6.50 -4.20 3.27
C LYS A 74 -7.02 -3.40 2.07
N ILE A 75 -8.26 -2.92 2.18
CA ILE A 75 -8.84 -2.05 1.15
C ILE A 75 -8.30 -0.63 1.33
N CYS A 76 -7.71 -0.08 0.26
CA CYS A 76 -7.29 1.31 0.22
C CYS A 76 -8.51 2.24 0.27
N PRO A 77 -8.57 3.22 1.20
CA PRO A 77 -9.70 4.15 1.32
C PRO A 77 -9.88 5.04 0.09
N VAL A 78 -8.80 5.26 -0.67
CA VAL A 78 -8.82 6.14 -1.84
C VAL A 78 -9.27 5.40 -3.09
N CYS A 79 -8.53 4.35 -3.49
CA CYS A 79 -8.80 3.67 -4.76
C CYS A 79 -9.70 2.42 -4.63
N GLN A 80 -10.12 2.06 -3.42
CA GLN A 80 -10.99 0.92 -3.11
C GLN A 80 -10.46 -0.46 -3.56
N ARG A 81 -9.22 -0.52 -4.07
CA ARG A 81 -8.53 -1.77 -4.41
C ARG A 81 -7.94 -2.38 -3.14
N ARG A 82 -7.95 -3.72 -3.08
CA ARG A 82 -7.15 -4.45 -2.10
C ARG A 82 -5.68 -4.22 -2.40
N THR A 83 -4.96 -3.72 -1.42
CA THR A 83 -3.54 -3.42 -1.50
C THR A 83 -2.91 -3.64 -0.14
N PHE A 84 -1.59 -3.80 -0.10
CA PHE A 84 -0.88 -3.74 1.16
C PHE A 84 -0.97 -2.31 1.67
N TRP A 85 -1.57 -2.13 2.84
CA TRP A 85 -2.03 -0.83 3.30
C TRP A 85 -1.49 -0.48 4.68
N VAL A 86 -1.04 -1.42 5.51
CA VAL A 86 -0.64 -1.11 6.89
C VAL A 86 0.68 -1.80 7.22
N ASP A 87 1.68 -1.02 7.59
CA ASP A 87 2.80 -1.47 8.41
C ASP A 87 2.35 -1.43 9.87
N LEU A 88 2.20 -2.61 10.47
CA LEU A 88 1.70 -2.75 11.84
C LEU A 88 2.73 -2.32 12.90
N GLU A 89 4.00 -2.26 12.56
CA GLU A 89 5.10 -1.92 13.47
C GLU A 89 5.31 -0.41 13.53
N HIS A 90 5.31 0.24 12.37
CA HIS A 90 5.50 1.68 12.25
C HIS A 90 4.19 2.47 12.24
N LEU A 91 3.05 1.79 12.32
CA LEU A 91 1.70 2.38 12.24
C LEU A 91 1.55 3.33 11.04
N SER A 92 2.18 2.97 9.92
CA SER A 92 2.13 3.72 8.67
C SER A 92 1.34 2.96 7.62
N ALA A 93 0.86 3.68 6.61
CA ALA A 93 0.09 3.12 5.51
C ALA A 93 0.63 3.63 4.18
N LEU A 94 0.73 2.75 3.19
CA LEU A 94 1.06 3.12 1.82
C LEU A 94 0.36 2.18 0.85
N CYS A 95 -0.50 2.71 -0.01
CA CYS A 95 -1.11 1.95 -1.09
C CYS A 95 -0.08 1.64 -2.18
N TYR A 96 0.33 0.38 -2.31
CA TYR A 96 1.23 -0.10 -3.36
C TYR A 96 0.55 -0.29 -4.73
N GLY A 97 -0.76 -0.05 -4.84
CA GLY A 97 -1.47 -0.06 -6.11
C GLY A 97 -0.88 0.92 -7.12
N SER A 98 -0.72 0.48 -8.37
CA SER A 98 0.12 1.11 -9.40
C SER A 98 -0.19 2.57 -9.76
N SER A 99 -1.37 3.09 -9.38
CA SER A 99 -1.81 4.45 -9.73
C SER A 99 -2.30 5.27 -8.54
N CYS A 100 -2.20 4.76 -7.31
CA CYS A 100 -2.78 5.44 -6.15
C CYS A 100 -1.69 6.09 -5.29
N SER A 101 -0.83 5.30 -4.66
CA SER A 101 0.22 5.80 -3.77
C SER A 101 -0.27 6.68 -2.62
N ALA A 102 -1.54 6.52 -2.19
CA ALA A 102 -2.05 7.17 -0.99
C ALA A 102 -1.32 6.64 0.25
N TRP A 103 -1.05 7.51 1.22
CA TRP A 103 -0.22 7.17 2.38
C TRP A 103 -0.67 7.86 3.67
N ILE A 104 -0.29 7.26 4.80
CA ILE A 104 -0.43 7.77 6.17
C ILE A 104 0.89 7.51 6.90
N GLU A 105 1.46 8.48 7.58
CA GLU A 105 2.66 8.29 8.41
C GLU A 105 2.61 9.18 9.65
N GLN A 106 3.26 8.75 10.74
CA GLN A 106 3.47 9.65 11.87
C GLN A 106 4.42 10.77 11.45
N SER A 107 4.13 12.01 11.86
CA SER A 107 4.95 13.13 11.47
C SER A 107 6.36 13.02 12.04
N THR A 108 7.36 13.30 11.21
CA THR A 108 8.77 13.34 11.63
C THR A 108 9.13 14.57 12.46
N VAL A 109 8.23 15.56 12.51
CA VAL A 109 8.40 16.83 13.25
C VAL A 109 7.69 16.78 14.60
N ASP A 110 6.47 16.24 14.64
CA ASP A 110 5.64 16.13 15.85
C ASP A 110 4.98 14.74 15.93
N PRO A 111 5.39 13.88 16.89
CA PRO A 111 4.85 12.53 17.00
C PRO A 111 3.37 12.50 17.42
N GLU A 112 2.79 13.61 17.89
CA GLU A 112 1.36 13.71 18.17
C GLU A 112 0.52 13.99 16.90
N ILE A 113 1.17 14.17 15.75
CA ILE A 113 0.54 14.46 14.46
C ILE A 113 0.71 13.27 13.53
N VAL A 114 -0.35 13.00 12.76
CA VAL A 114 -0.34 12.05 11.65
C VAL A 114 -0.46 12.83 10.34
N ASP A 115 0.45 12.58 9.42
CA ASP A 115 0.45 13.12 8.08
C ASP A 115 -0.24 12.11 7.14
N CYS A 116 -1.08 12.58 6.22
CA CYS A 116 -1.64 11.75 5.16
C CYS A 116 -1.66 12.47 3.82
N GLY A 117 -1.54 11.70 2.73
CA GLY A 117 -1.45 12.29 1.41
C GLY A 117 -1.88 11.38 0.28
N TRP A 118 -2.21 12.02 -0.85
CA TRP A 118 -2.50 11.36 -2.11
C TRP A 118 -1.84 12.11 -3.28
N PRO A 119 -0.68 11.62 -3.76
CA PRO A 119 0.15 12.35 -4.73
C PRO A 119 -0.53 12.73 -6.05
N PRO A 120 -1.37 11.88 -6.68
CA PRO A 120 -2.10 12.22 -7.91
C PRO A 120 -2.90 13.53 -7.84
N LEU A 121 -3.43 13.90 -6.67
CA LEU A 121 -4.14 15.17 -6.46
C LEU A 121 -3.32 16.21 -5.70
N ARG A 122 -2.06 15.92 -5.36
CA ARG A 122 -1.24 16.74 -4.45
C ARG A 122 -1.96 17.03 -3.13
N PHE A 123 -2.79 16.09 -2.68
CA PHE A 123 -3.47 16.18 -1.41
C PHE A 123 -2.49 15.87 -0.28
N LEU A 124 -2.45 16.73 0.73
CA LEU A 124 -1.64 16.58 1.94
C LEU A 124 -2.41 17.19 3.10
N LYS A 125 -2.51 16.46 4.23
CA LYS A 125 -3.19 16.93 5.43
C LYS A 125 -2.50 16.40 6.69
N GLN A 126 -2.57 17.18 7.76
CA GLN A 126 -2.15 16.79 9.10
C GLN A 126 -3.38 16.61 9.97
N VAL A 127 -3.43 15.54 10.73
CA VAL A 127 -4.56 15.14 11.58
C VAL A 127 -4.05 14.57 12.90
N LYS A 128 -4.96 14.29 13.84
CA LYS A 128 -4.58 13.88 15.20
C LYS A 128 -4.27 12.40 15.33
N ASP A 129 -4.91 11.58 14.49
CA ASP A 129 -4.79 10.14 14.57
C ASP A 129 -5.03 9.46 13.22
N ILE A 130 -4.76 8.16 13.18
CA ILE A 130 -4.86 7.34 11.97
C ILE A 130 -6.31 7.20 11.50
N GLU A 131 -7.30 7.24 12.40
CA GLU A 131 -8.71 7.14 12.01
C GLU A 131 -9.15 8.38 11.24
N GLU A 132 -8.77 9.57 11.73
CA GLU A 132 -8.98 10.84 11.04
C GLU A 132 -8.26 10.85 9.68
N ALA A 133 -7.01 10.38 9.62
CA ALA A 133 -6.25 10.30 8.37
C ALA A 133 -6.95 9.40 7.33
N TYR A 134 -7.44 8.26 7.79
CA TYR A 134 -8.17 7.32 6.95
C TYR A 134 -9.47 7.93 6.41
N ASN A 135 -10.22 8.66 7.25
CA ASN A 135 -11.47 9.31 6.86
C ASN A 135 -11.24 10.45 5.85
N GLU A 136 -10.18 11.23 6.02
CA GLU A 136 -9.78 12.28 5.06
C GLU A 136 -9.47 11.69 3.68
N LEU A 137 -8.65 10.63 3.64
CA LEU A 137 -8.34 9.91 2.41
C LEU A 137 -9.57 9.27 1.77
N ARG A 138 -10.47 8.70 2.58
CA ARG A 138 -11.74 8.15 2.09
C ARG A 138 -12.62 9.23 1.47
N THR A 139 -12.70 10.40 2.09
CA THR A 139 -13.54 11.51 1.62
C THR A 139 -13.05 11.99 0.26
N ILE A 140 -11.76 12.30 0.12
CA ILE A 140 -11.21 12.75 -1.17
C ILE A 140 -11.29 11.67 -2.25
N GLY A 141 -11.11 10.39 -1.89
CA GLY A 141 -11.32 9.27 -2.82
C GLY A 141 -12.77 9.19 -3.33
N SER A 142 -13.74 9.41 -2.44
CA SER A 142 -15.17 9.40 -2.76
C SER A 142 -15.56 10.60 -3.63
N ASP A 143 -15.05 11.80 -3.33
CA ASP A 143 -15.32 13.01 -4.10
C ASP A 143 -14.83 12.88 -5.55
N VAL A 144 -13.65 12.27 -5.75
CA VAL A 144 -13.13 11.97 -7.09
C VAL A 144 -13.99 10.95 -7.81
N ALA A 145 -14.37 9.86 -7.15
CA ALA A 145 -15.21 8.82 -7.75
C ALA A 145 -16.57 9.40 -8.22
N ALA A 146 -17.23 10.20 -7.37
CA ALA A 146 -18.49 10.86 -7.71
C ALA A 146 -18.33 11.83 -8.90
N SER A 147 -17.26 12.61 -8.93
CA SER A 147 -16.99 13.54 -10.05
C SER A 147 -16.77 12.82 -11.38
N MET A 148 -16.19 11.61 -11.35
CA MET A 148 -15.98 10.78 -12.54
C MET A 148 -17.30 10.14 -13.03
N GLU A 149 -18.17 9.72 -12.10
CA GLU A 149 -19.51 9.21 -12.43
C GLU A 149 -20.36 10.29 -13.13
N ASP A 150 -20.41 11.50 -12.56
CA ASP A 150 -21.12 12.64 -13.16
C ASP A 150 -20.63 12.95 -14.59
N THR A 151 -19.31 12.88 -14.80
CA THR A 151 -18.71 13.14 -16.12
C THR A 151 -19.10 12.06 -17.13
N ASN A 152 -19.11 10.79 -16.72
CA ASN A 152 -19.51 9.69 -17.59
C ASN A 152 -20.99 9.79 -17.97
N ASP A 153 -21.86 10.19 -17.05
CA ASP A 153 -23.28 10.40 -17.33
C ASP A 153 -23.49 11.53 -18.35
N VAL A 154 -22.77 12.65 -18.22
CA VAL A 154 -22.80 13.76 -19.19
C VAL A 154 -22.32 13.31 -20.57
N ILE A 155 -21.19 12.59 -20.65
CA ILE A 155 -20.66 12.08 -21.94
C ILE A 155 -21.66 11.11 -22.57
N THR A 156 -22.23 10.20 -21.77
CA THR A 156 -23.21 9.22 -22.24
C THR A 156 -24.44 9.93 -22.81
N GLN A 157 -24.98 10.93 -22.09
CA GLN A 157 -26.11 11.72 -22.56
C GLN A 157 -25.79 12.47 -23.87
N GLN A 158 -24.61 13.09 -23.98
CA GLN A 158 -24.18 13.79 -25.19
C GLN A 158 -24.03 12.85 -26.41
N MET A 159 -23.56 11.62 -26.20
CA MET A 159 -23.50 10.61 -27.27
C MET A 159 -24.89 10.16 -27.72
N PHE A 160 -25.82 9.96 -26.78
CA PHE A 160 -27.22 9.65 -27.10
C PHE A 160 -27.89 10.79 -27.89
N ASP A 161 -27.73 12.04 -27.44
CA ASP A 161 -28.33 13.20 -28.09
C ASP A 161 -27.74 13.45 -29.49
N SER A 162 -26.44 13.17 -29.68
CA SER A 162 -25.78 13.30 -30.98
C SER A 162 -26.22 12.21 -31.97
N GLY A 163 -26.38 10.96 -31.50
CA GLY A 163 -26.86 9.85 -32.34
C GLY A 163 -28.33 9.98 -32.76
N LEU A 164 -29.15 10.69 -31.99
CA LEU A 164 -30.53 11.02 -32.36
C LEU A 164 -30.61 12.09 -33.46
N ASN A 165 -29.66 13.02 -33.49
CA ASN A 165 -29.59 14.09 -34.51
C ASN A 165 -29.10 13.61 -35.87
N GLU A 166 -28.50 12.41 -35.98
CA GLU A 166 -28.05 11.82 -37.24
C GLU A 166 -29.14 10.99 -37.96
N ILE A 167 -30.32 10.81 -37.35
CA ILE A 167 -31.43 9.98 -37.87
C ILE A 167 -32.60 10.85 -38.40
N GLN A 168 -32.46 12.18 -38.40
CA GLN A 168 -33.39 13.13 -39.05
C GLN A 168 -32.86 13.64 -40.39
#